data_AF-A0A2N8KGI7-F1
#
_entry.id   AF-A0A2N8KGI7-F1
#
_cell.length_a   1.000
_cell.length_b   1.000
_cell.length_c   1.000
_cell.angle_alpha   90.00
_cell.angle_beta   90.00
_cell.angle_gamma   90.00
#
_symmetry.space_group_name_H-M   'P 1'
#
loop_
_entity.id
_entity.type
_entity.pdbx_description
1 polymer ?
#
loop_
_entity_poly.entity_id
_entity_poly.type
_entity_poly.pdbx_seq_one_letter_code
_entity_poly.pdbx_strand_id
1 'polypeptide(L)'
;MTKRTLRQHALAAALALAAAAAAGWIALHALALRTEAVPPAAPGIHIPNLGNTLEEQTRNLSRLSQALRTGDRLVILGSSELTSNDLRFVPYRYLPDELQMPVLAYGHSGFQSLGMQLVLAALADDLSPASRVVVMLSPGWFDGDGGLGPDEFKEHVNPLLPRLLRQPEGRAELLRWLRAKGDAGVAWSMAAEQAYVLRQRLAGLWTPAHAAPAPQPEIAGPAAAARVVDWDALASQAQDAEQARMAGNPYAVRDEFFGKYLRTVPAGGKTAWLPQPLTGRDELRELDALMALLRGRGVDALFVMQPLHPLVFKDLDRFEPVRREVAALCGRYAMRCMDMYGAPFEVGTLRDVQHLGELGWLRVNQKIAETFRP
;
A
#
# COMPACT_ATOMS: atom_id res chain seq x y z
N MET A 1 48.93 36.47 -20.75
CA MET A 1 47.84 35.48 -20.84
C MET A 1 48.30 34.18 -20.21
N THR A 2 47.94 33.94 -18.95
CA THR A 2 48.29 32.73 -18.21
C THR A 2 47.46 31.56 -18.75
N LYS A 3 48.10 30.62 -19.47
CA LYS A 3 47.46 29.36 -19.88
C LYS A 3 47.15 28.56 -18.62
N ARG A 4 45.86 28.44 -18.27
CA ARG A 4 45.43 27.57 -17.19
C ARG A 4 45.89 26.14 -17.48
N THR A 5 46.47 25.48 -16.48
CA THR A 5 46.94 24.10 -16.65
C THR A 5 45.76 23.14 -16.67
N LEU A 6 45.90 21.97 -17.30
CA LEU A 6 44.90 20.89 -17.29
C LEU A 6 44.40 20.56 -15.86
N ARG A 7 45.28 20.69 -14.86
CA ARG A 7 44.94 20.54 -13.43
C ARG A 7 43.99 21.62 -12.91
N GLN A 8 44.13 22.86 -13.34
CA GLN A 8 43.24 23.96 -12.96
C GLN A 8 41.85 23.81 -13.61
N HIS A 9 41.79 23.30 -14.84
CA HIS A 9 40.52 22.96 -15.48
C HIS A 9 39.84 21.77 -14.79
N ALA A 10 40.59 20.73 -14.44
CA ALA A 10 40.07 19.58 -13.69
C ALA A 10 39.56 19.97 -12.30
N LEU A 11 40.28 20.83 -11.57
CA LEU A 11 39.86 21.33 -10.26
C LEU A 11 38.62 22.22 -10.37
N ALA A 12 38.55 23.11 -11.36
CA ALA A 12 37.37 23.94 -11.60
C ALA A 12 36.13 23.10 -11.95
N ALA A 13 36.31 22.06 -12.77
CA ALA A 13 35.24 21.11 -13.09
C ALA A 13 34.78 20.33 -11.84
N ALA A 14 35.73 19.85 -11.02
CA ALA A 14 35.41 19.15 -9.78
C ALA A 14 34.67 20.05 -8.77
N LEU A 15 35.09 21.31 -8.61
CA LEU A 15 34.41 22.29 -7.75
C LEU A 15 33.01 22.64 -8.27
N ALA A 16 32.84 22.80 -9.59
CA ALA A 16 31.54 23.05 -10.19
C ALA A 16 30.58 21.86 -9.98
N LEU A 17 31.07 20.63 -10.16
CA LEU A 17 30.32 19.41 -9.88
C LEU A 17 29.94 19.29 -8.39
N ALA A 18 30.87 19.59 -7.49
CA ALA A 18 30.62 19.59 -6.05
C ALA A 18 29.58 20.65 -5.64
N ALA A 19 29.68 21.86 -6.19
CA ALA A 19 28.71 22.93 -5.95
C ALA A 19 27.31 22.57 -6.50
N ALA A 20 27.24 21.99 -7.70
CA ALA A 20 25.99 21.51 -8.28
C ALA A 20 25.38 20.36 -7.45
N ALA A 21 26.20 19.42 -6.98
CA ALA A 21 25.75 18.33 -6.10
C ALA A 21 25.24 18.86 -4.75
N ALA A 22 25.95 19.81 -4.14
CA ALA A 22 25.54 20.45 -2.89
C ALA A 22 24.22 21.23 -3.07
N ALA A 23 24.10 22.02 -4.14
CA ALA A 23 22.86 22.74 -4.47
C ALA A 23 21.69 21.77 -4.71
N GLY A 24 21.93 20.67 -5.43
CA GLY A 24 20.94 19.60 -5.62
C GLY A 24 20.51 18.96 -4.31
N TRP A 25 21.45 18.69 -3.40
CA TRP A 25 21.16 18.14 -2.08
C TRP A 25 20.34 19.10 -1.21
N ILE A 26 20.70 20.39 -1.20
CA ILE A 26 19.96 21.44 -0.51
C ILE A 26 18.54 21.55 -1.07
N ALA A 27 18.37 21.54 -2.40
CA ALA A 27 17.06 21.57 -3.04
C ALA A 27 16.22 20.35 -2.66
N LEU A 28 16.80 19.14 -2.70
CA LEU A 28 16.12 17.93 -2.23
C LEU A 28 15.69 18.08 -0.76
N HIS A 29 16.56 18.59 0.12
CA HIS A 29 16.25 18.81 1.54
C HIS A 29 15.14 19.84 1.75
N ALA A 30 15.19 20.93 0.99
CA ALA A 30 14.21 22.00 1.04
C ALA A 30 12.86 21.63 0.41
N LEU A 31 12.77 20.57 -0.41
CA LEU A 31 11.52 20.11 -1.03
C LEU A 31 10.94 18.86 -0.37
N ALA A 32 11.76 18.05 0.31
CA ALA A 32 11.29 16.83 0.97
C ALA A 32 10.19 17.12 2.00
N LEU A 33 9.08 16.41 1.86
CA LEU A 33 8.03 16.34 2.88
C LEU A 33 8.66 16.02 4.23
N ARG A 34 8.32 16.84 5.22
CA ARG A 34 8.80 16.69 6.60
C ARG A 34 7.78 15.87 7.37
N THR A 35 8.27 15.12 8.34
CA THR A 35 7.41 14.47 9.32
C THR A 35 7.31 15.41 10.51
N GLU A 36 6.11 15.56 11.03
CA GLU A 36 5.78 16.49 12.11
C GLU A 36 5.04 15.75 13.23
N ALA A 37 4.89 16.40 14.39
CA ALA A 37 4.07 15.86 15.46
C ALA A 37 2.62 15.76 14.96
N VAL A 38 2.06 14.55 15.00
CA VAL A 38 0.69 14.30 14.54
C VAL A 38 -0.26 14.50 15.72
N PRO A 39 -1.39 15.23 15.54
CA PRO A 39 -2.45 15.22 16.54
C PRO A 39 -2.99 13.79 16.76
N PRO A 40 -3.65 13.53 17.91
CA PRO A 40 -4.37 12.27 18.11
C PRO A 40 -5.28 11.97 16.92
N ALA A 41 -5.26 10.72 16.48
CA ALA A 41 -6.00 10.27 15.32
C ALA A 41 -7.05 9.24 15.75
N ALA A 42 -8.12 9.08 14.98
CA ALA A 42 -9.08 8.00 15.18
C ALA A 42 -8.32 6.65 15.24
N PRO A 43 -8.74 5.71 16.09
CA PRO A 43 -8.07 4.42 16.19
C PRO A 43 -8.05 3.66 14.86
N GLY A 44 -9.04 3.89 13.98
CA GLY A 44 -9.14 3.30 12.65
C GLY A 44 -9.18 4.35 11.56
N ILE A 45 -8.22 4.33 10.63
CA ILE A 45 -8.17 5.29 9.51
C ILE A 45 -7.80 4.56 8.22
N HIS A 46 -8.48 4.91 7.13
CA HIS A 46 -8.08 4.58 5.77
C HIS A 46 -7.57 5.83 5.06
N ILE A 47 -6.35 5.75 4.51
CA ILE A 47 -5.68 6.81 3.75
C ILE A 47 -5.51 6.29 2.31
N PRO A 48 -6.33 6.73 1.34
CA PRO A 48 -6.22 6.22 -0.03
C PRO A 48 -4.90 6.67 -0.67
N ASN A 49 -4.46 7.90 -0.39
CA ASN A 49 -3.19 8.46 -0.84
C ASN A 49 -2.74 9.58 0.13
N LEU A 50 -1.61 10.23 -0.13
CA LEU A 50 -1.09 11.27 0.76
C LEU A 50 -1.95 12.54 0.77
N GLY A 51 -2.82 12.76 -0.20
CA GLY A 51 -3.69 13.93 -0.30
C GLY A 51 -3.27 14.91 -1.39
N ASN A 52 -4.13 15.88 -1.64
CA ASN A 52 -4.00 16.83 -2.76
C ASN A 52 -3.37 18.17 -2.34
N THR A 53 -3.17 18.36 -1.04
CA THR A 53 -2.53 19.55 -0.48
C THR A 53 -1.23 19.21 0.24
N LEU A 54 -0.28 20.15 0.28
CA LEU A 54 0.97 19.96 1.05
C LEU A 54 0.69 19.66 2.53
N GLU A 55 -0.37 20.22 3.10
CA GLU A 55 -0.79 19.96 4.48
C GLU A 55 -1.29 18.52 4.66
N GLU A 56 -2.19 18.04 3.79
CA GLU A 56 -2.65 16.65 3.80
C GLU A 56 -1.48 15.68 3.61
N GLN A 57 -0.62 15.94 2.63
CA GLN A 57 0.56 15.13 2.34
C GLN A 57 1.48 15.02 3.56
N THR A 58 1.76 16.15 4.21
CA THR A 58 2.58 16.21 5.42
C THR A 58 1.93 15.46 6.57
N ARG A 59 0.62 15.66 6.80
CA ARG A 59 -0.15 15.01 7.88
C ARG A 59 -0.21 13.49 7.69
N ASN A 60 -0.57 13.02 6.50
CA ASN A 60 -0.70 11.59 6.19
C ASN A 60 0.67 10.89 6.20
N LEU A 61 1.72 11.55 5.69
CA LEU A 61 3.08 11.04 5.80
C LEU A 61 3.53 10.93 7.27
N SER A 62 3.23 11.94 8.09
CA SER A 62 3.59 11.95 9.49
C SER A 62 2.87 10.86 10.28
N ARG A 63 1.60 10.57 9.96
CA ARG A 63 0.84 9.44 10.52
C ARG A 63 1.49 8.10 10.21
N LEU A 64 1.84 7.88 8.95
CA LEU A 64 2.50 6.65 8.52
C LEU A 64 3.90 6.52 9.16
N SER A 65 4.68 7.60 9.18
CA SER A 65 5.98 7.68 9.84
C SER A 65 5.89 7.33 11.33
N GLN A 66 4.95 7.92 12.07
CA GLN A 66 4.74 7.61 13.48
C GLN A 66 4.37 6.14 13.68
N ALA A 67 3.39 5.64 12.92
CA ALA A 67 2.94 4.25 12.99
C ALA A 67 4.09 3.24 12.81
N LEU A 68 4.92 3.48 11.80
CA LEU A 68 6.08 2.63 11.52
C LEU A 68 7.14 2.75 12.62
N ARG A 69 7.42 3.96 13.09
CA ARG A 69 8.49 4.20 14.08
C ARG A 69 8.15 3.68 15.47
N THR A 70 6.93 3.87 15.93
CA THR A 70 6.52 3.54 17.31
C THR A 70 5.78 2.23 17.43
N GLY A 71 5.22 1.72 16.33
CA GLY A 71 4.32 0.58 16.36
C GLY A 71 2.99 0.87 17.05
N ASP A 72 2.64 2.14 17.32
CA ASP A 72 1.41 2.51 18.05
C ASP A 72 0.12 2.02 17.37
N ARG A 73 0.19 1.84 16.04
CA ARG A 73 -0.87 1.29 15.20
C ARG A 73 -0.32 0.29 14.20
N LEU A 74 -1.17 -0.66 13.82
CA LEU A 74 -0.90 -1.59 12.72
C LEU A 74 -1.04 -0.84 11.39
N VAL A 75 -0.04 -0.97 10.51
CA VAL A 75 -0.12 -0.44 9.15
C VAL A 75 -0.60 -1.55 8.21
N ILE A 76 -1.68 -1.32 7.47
CA ILE A 76 -2.19 -2.29 6.48
C ILE A 76 -2.05 -1.67 5.09
N LEU A 77 -1.25 -2.31 4.23
CA LEU A 77 -1.04 -1.89 2.85
C LEU A 77 -1.85 -2.79 1.93
N GLY A 78 -2.58 -2.17 1.01
CA GLY A 78 -3.43 -2.87 0.05
C GLY A 78 -3.92 -1.94 -1.04
N SER A 79 -4.74 -2.46 -1.93
CA SER A 79 -5.24 -1.77 -3.10
C SER A 79 -6.75 -1.50 -3.03
N SER A 80 -7.51 -1.87 -4.07
CA SER A 80 -8.95 -1.64 -4.17
C SER A 80 -9.76 -2.37 -3.10
N GLU A 81 -9.25 -3.47 -2.53
CA GLU A 81 -9.89 -4.20 -1.43
C GLU A 81 -10.12 -3.32 -0.20
N LEU A 82 -9.26 -2.33 0.03
CA LEU A 82 -9.35 -1.39 1.16
C LEU A 82 -10.36 -0.25 0.94
N THR A 83 -10.98 -0.13 -0.24
CA THR A 83 -11.89 0.99 -0.56
C THR A 83 -13.35 0.70 -0.21
N SER A 84 -13.58 -0.37 0.54
CA SER A 84 -14.90 -0.92 0.86
C SER A 84 -15.52 -0.22 2.06
N ASN A 85 -16.49 0.66 1.81
CA ASN A 85 -17.12 1.45 2.88
C ASN A 85 -18.30 0.75 3.58
N ASP A 86 -18.80 -0.32 2.98
CA ASP A 86 -20.02 -1.00 3.43
C ASP A 86 -19.75 -2.28 4.24
N LEU A 87 -18.48 -2.68 4.39
CA LEU A 87 -18.11 -3.89 5.13
C LEU A 87 -17.92 -3.58 6.62
N ARG A 88 -18.50 -4.40 7.48
CA ARG A 88 -18.28 -4.37 8.93
C ARG A 88 -16.85 -4.81 9.25
N PHE A 89 -16.42 -5.92 8.66
CA PHE A 89 -15.17 -6.55 9.02
C PHE A 89 -13.93 -5.96 8.34
N VAL A 90 -14.05 -4.86 7.56
CA VAL A 90 -12.85 -4.21 7.02
C VAL A 90 -11.89 -3.82 8.17
N PRO A 91 -10.58 -4.11 8.08
CA PRO A 91 -9.70 -4.10 9.26
C PRO A 91 -9.59 -2.76 9.99
N TYR A 92 -9.58 -1.65 9.25
CA TYR A 92 -9.52 -0.30 9.82
C TYR A 92 -10.84 0.15 10.49
N ARG A 93 -11.85 -0.72 10.51
CA ARG A 93 -13.10 -0.55 11.27
C ARG A 93 -13.18 -1.57 12.40
N TYR A 94 -13.12 -2.85 12.07
CA TYR A 94 -13.34 -3.92 13.04
C TYR A 94 -12.25 -4.01 14.13
N LEU A 95 -10.97 -4.02 13.74
CA LEU A 95 -9.87 -4.15 14.70
C LEU A 95 -9.84 -3.01 15.74
N PRO A 96 -10.00 -1.73 15.36
CA PRO A 96 -10.06 -0.66 16.35
C PRO A 96 -11.34 -0.70 17.19
N ASP A 97 -12.50 -0.88 16.57
CA ASP A 97 -13.79 -0.77 17.27
C ASP A 97 -14.03 -1.94 18.23
N GLU A 98 -13.69 -3.17 17.81
CA GLU A 98 -14.04 -4.39 18.53
C GLU A 98 -12.85 -5.00 19.29
N LEU A 99 -11.62 -4.85 18.77
CA LEU A 99 -10.41 -5.44 19.37
C LEU A 99 -9.47 -4.43 20.01
N GLN A 100 -9.77 -3.13 19.92
CA GLN A 100 -8.91 -2.06 20.45
C GLN A 100 -7.49 -2.13 19.88
N MET A 101 -7.36 -2.55 18.63
CA MET A 101 -6.11 -2.56 17.88
C MET A 101 -6.13 -1.39 16.90
N PRO A 102 -5.39 -0.29 17.15
CA PRO A 102 -5.35 0.83 16.23
C PRO A 102 -4.79 0.43 14.87
N VAL A 103 -5.39 0.91 13.79
CA VAL A 103 -5.07 0.59 12.41
C VAL A 103 -4.96 1.86 11.57
N LEU A 104 -3.92 1.91 10.75
CA LEU A 104 -3.84 2.81 9.59
C LEU A 104 -3.75 1.94 8.33
N ALA A 105 -4.83 1.92 7.57
CA ALA A 105 -4.85 1.32 6.25
C ALA A 105 -4.40 2.35 5.20
N TYR A 106 -3.52 1.97 4.28
CA TYR A 106 -3.02 2.82 3.23
C TYR A 106 -3.10 2.14 1.87
N GLY A 107 -3.63 2.87 0.90
CA GLY A 107 -3.62 2.48 -0.51
C GLY A 107 -4.99 2.49 -1.18
N HIS A 108 -4.95 2.43 -2.50
CA HIS A 108 -6.07 2.51 -3.42
C HIS A 108 -5.84 1.57 -4.62
N SER A 109 -6.82 1.46 -5.52
CA SER A 109 -6.72 0.70 -6.77
C SER A 109 -5.37 0.95 -7.48
N GLY A 110 -4.68 -0.13 -7.86
CA GLY A 110 -3.37 -0.08 -8.53
C GLY A 110 -2.16 0.06 -7.59
N PHE A 111 -2.35 0.23 -6.28
CA PHE A 111 -1.28 0.21 -5.29
C PHE A 111 -0.76 -1.21 -5.01
N GLN A 112 0.21 -1.66 -5.83
CA GLN A 112 0.84 -2.99 -5.81
C GLN A 112 2.22 -2.96 -5.11
N SER A 113 3.00 -4.05 -5.20
CA SER A 113 4.24 -4.24 -4.44
C SER A 113 5.28 -3.12 -4.64
N LEU A 114 5.50 -2.65 -5.88
CA LEU A 114 6.44 -1.54 -6.12
C LEU A 114 5.96 -0.22 -5.51
N GLY A 115 4.66 0.09 -5.59
CA GLY A 115 4.09 1.28 -4.96
C GLY A 115 4.33 1.25 -3.44
N MET A 116 4.00 0.12 -2.81
CA MET A 116 4.23 -0.13 -1.39
C MET A 116 5.70 0.02 -1.02
N GLN A 117 6.59 -0.58 -1.82
CA GLN A 117 8.03 -0.50 -1.60
C GLN A 117 8.54 0.94 -1.67
N LEU A 118 8.15 1.73 -2.67
CA LEU A 118 8.64 3.10 -2.84
C LEU A 118 8.12 4.01 -1.72
N VAL A 119 6.87 3.84 -1.28
CA VAL A 119 6.32 4.57 -0.13
C VAL A 119 7.10 4.23 1.14
N LEU A 120 7.32 2.94 1.43
CA LEU A 120 8.07 2.50 2.60
C LEU A 120 9.55 2.87 2.53
N ALA A 121 10.16 2.85 1.34
CA ALA A 121 11.53 3.29 1.14
C ALA A 121 11.69 4.78 1.47
N ALA A 122 10.73 5.63 1.09
CA ALA A 122 10.73 7.04 1.46
C ALA A 122 10.60 7.29 2.98
N LEU A 123 10.12 6.28 3.72
CA LEU A 123 9.99 6.24 5.18
C LEU A 123 10.98 5.28 5.84
N ALA A 124 12.04 4.85 5.14
CA ALA A 124 12.84 3.75 5.61
C ALA A 124 13.49 4.02 6.98
N ASP A 125 13.86 5.28 7.25
CA ASP A 125 14.46 5.68 8.54
C ASP A 125 13.48 5.59 9.73
N ASP A 126 12.18 5.52 9.44
CA ASP A 126 11.13 5.29 10.43
C ASP A 126 10.74 3.80 10.55
N LEU A 127 11.23 2.93 9.68
CA LEU A 127 11.05 1.48 9.81
C LEU A 127 11.91 0.96 10.97
N SER A 128 11.29 0.19 11.85
CA SER A 128 11.92 -0.33 13.06
C SER A 128 11.40 -1.73 13.41
N PRO A 129 12.03 -2.43 14.36
CA PRO A 129 11.46 -3.67 14.92
C PRO A 129 10.10 -3.51 15.60
N ALA A 130 9.69 -2.28 15.94
CA ALA A 130 8.35 -2.00 16.45
C ALA A 130 7.31 -1.86 15.32
N SER A 131 7.74 -1.68 14.06
CA SER A 131 6.84 -1.58 12.92
C SER A 131 6.04 -2.88 12.79
N ARG A 132 4.70 -2.76 12.81
CA ARG A 132 3.77 -3.86 12.54
C ARG A 132 3.07 -3.59 11.22
N VAL A 133 3.31 -4.46 10.23
CA VAL A 133 2.82 -4.25 8.85
C VAL A 133 2.03 -5.46 8.36
N VAL A 134 0.88 -5.22 7.76
CA VAL A 134 0.15 -6.22 6.96
C VAL A 134 0.21 -5.80 5.50
N VAL A 135 0.54 -6.73 4.62
CA VAL A 135 0.54 -6.51 3.17
C VAL A 135 -0.48 -7.45 2.54
N MET A 136 -1.51 -6.87 1.94
CA MET A 136 -2.47 -7.61 1.11
C MET A 136 -1.83 -7.91 -0.24
N LEU A 137 -1.98 -9.12 -0.74
CA LEU A 137 -1.53 -9.54 -2.07
C LEU A 137 -2.74 -10.04 -2.86
N SER A 138 -3.01 -9.42 -4.01
CA SER A 138 -4.04 -9.91 -4.93
C SER A 138 -3.42 -10.77 -6.03
N PRO A 139 -3.96 -11.97 -6.33
CA PRO A 139 -3.49 -12.79 -7.43
C PRO A 139 -3.51 -12.03 -8.78
N GLY A 140 -4.49 -11.16 -9.00
CA GLY A 140 -4.64 -10.41 -10.24
C GLY A 140 -3.43 -9.52 -10.59
N TRP A 141 -2.62 -9.12 -9.62
CA TRP A 141 -1.40 -8.31 -9.85
C TRP A 141 -0.34 -9.07 -10.64
N PHE A 142 -0.31 -10.40 -10.50
CA PHE A 142 0.69 -11.26 -11.13
C PHE A 142 0.36 -11.62 -12.58
N ASP A 143 -0.86 -11.30 -13.05
CA ASP A 143 -1.30 -11.56 -14.43
C ASP A 143 -1.02 -10.44 -15.43
N GLY A 144 -0.92 -9.21 -14.95
CA GLY A 144 -0.50 -8.10 -15.79
C GLY A 144 1.02 -7.99 -15.91
N ASP A 145 1.46 -6.89 -16.51
CA ASP A 145 2.87 -6.46 -16.52
C ASP A 145 3.39 -6.06 -15.12
N GLY A 146 2.60 -6.33 -14.06
CA GLY A 146 2.90 -6.00 -12.68
C GLY A 146 3.13 -4.51 -12.40
N GLY A 147 3.27 -4.22 -11.12
CA GLY A 147 3.85 -3.00 -10.62
C GLY A 147 3.05 -1.73 -10.83
N LEU A 148 3.75 -0.62 -10.63
CA LEU A 148 3.16 0.70 -10.51
C LEU A 148 2.86 1.29 -11.90
N GLY A 149 1.62 1.70 -12.16
CA GLY A 149 1.26 2.45 -13.37
C GLY A 149 1.63 3.94 -13.25
N PRO A 150 1.65 4.70 -14.36
CA PRO A 150 1.96 6.12 -14.33
C PRO A 150 1.03 6.97 -13.46
N ASP A 151 -0.25 6.61 -13.36
CA ASP A 151 -1.22 7.36 -12.56
C ASP A 151 -1.07 7.05 -11.07
N GLU A 152 -0.89 5.78 -10.72
CA GLU A 152 -0.58 5.37 -9.35
C GLU A 152 0.76 5.93 -8.88
N PHE A 153 1.74 6.06 -9.79
CA PHE A 153 2.99 6.75 -9.49
C PHE A 153 2.78 8.23 -9.12
N LYS A 154 1.95 8.94 -9.90
CA LYS A 154 1.62 10.34 -9.60
C LYS A 154 0.91 10.48 -8.26
N GLU A 155 0.05 9.51 -7.93
CA GLU A 155 -0.74 9.52 -6.71
C GLU A 155 0.09 9.19 -5.45
N HIS A 156 0.91 8.14 -5.49
CA HIS A 156 1.56 7.60 -4.29
C HIS A 156 3.02 8.02 -4.14
N VAL A 157 3.75 8.19 -5.25
CA VAL A 157 5.22 8.29 -5.22
C VAL A 157 5.71 9.70 -5.51
N ASN A 158 5.05 10.45 -6.40
CA ASN A 158 5.44 11.82 -6.76
C ASN A 158 5.66 12.74 -5.53
N PRO A 159 4.74 12.77 -4.54
CA PRO A 159 4.91 13.60 -3.35
C PRO A 159 6.14 13.22 -2.51
N LEU A 160 6.62 11.98 -2.64
CA LEU A 160 7.72 11.41 -1.86
C LEU A 160 9.08 11.51 -2.56
N LEU A 161 9.14 11.96 -3.81
CA LEU A 161 10.36 11.95 -4.63
C LEU A 161 11.61 12.48 -3.92
N PRO A 162 11.60 13.65 -3.25
CA PRO A 162 12.83 14.14 -2.64
C PRO A 162 13.30 13.32 -1.43
N ARG A 163 12.39 12.61 -0.76
CA ARG A 163 12.74 11.64 0.29
C ARG A 163 13.28 10.36 -0.32
N LEU A 164 12.58 9.84 -1.33
CA LEU A 164 12.93 8.61 -2.03
C LEU A 164 14.31 8.67 -2.68
N LEU A 165 14.67 9.81 -3.28
CA LEU A 165 15.99 10.02 -3.91
C LEU A 165 17.16 9.98 -2.92
N ARG A 166 16.91 10.15 -1.61
CA ARG A 166 17.94 9.99 -0.57
C ARG A 166 18.19 8.54 -0.19
N GLN A 167 17.25 7.66 -0.50
CA GLN A 167 17.26 6.27 -0.06
C GLN A 167 17.83 5.42 -1.21
N PRO A 168 19.00 4.77 -1.04
CA PRO A 168 19.69 4.08 -2.13
C PRO A 168 18.82 3.05 -2.86
N GLU A 169 18.09 2.24 -2.10
CA GLU A 169 17.20 1.19 -2.60
C GLU A 169 16.03 1.82 -3.37
N GLY A 170 15.38 2.82 -2.77
CA GLY A 170 14.26 3.54 -3.40
C GLY A 170 14.65 4.25 -4.70
N ARG A 171 15.84 4.86 -4.75
CA ARG A 171 16.38 5.48 -5.96
C ARG A 171 16.66 4.47 -7.07
N ALA A 172 17.20 3.29 -6.75
CA ALA A 172 17.49 2.26 -7.74
C ALA A 172 16.20 1.77 -8.41
N GLU A 173 15.17 1.50 -7.61
CA GLU A 173 13.86 1.04 -8.08
C GLU A 173 13.12 2.13 -8.87
N LEU A 174 13.17 3.38 -8.41
CA LEU A 174 12.63 4.53 -9.14
C LEU A 174 13.26 4.67 -10.53
N LEU A 175 14.59 4.59 -10.62
CA LEU A 175 15.30 4.70 -11.90
C LEU A 175 14.97 3.54 -12.84
N ARG A 176 14.82 2.32 -12.31
CA ARG A 176 14.36 1.17 -13.10
C ARG A 176 12.96 1.42 -13.64
N TRP A 177 12.03 1.86 -12.79
CA TRP A 177 10.67 2.15 -13.19
C TRP A 177 10.59 3.26 -14.24
N LEU A 178 11.33 4.37 -14.06
CA LEU A 178 11.38 5.46 -15.03
C LEU A 178 11.93 5.02 -16.40
N ARG A 179 12.85 4.06 -16.45
CA ARG A 179 13.32 3.50 -17.74
C ARG A 179 12.27 2.65 -18.43
N ALA A 180 11.43 1.96 -17.66
CA ALA A 180 10.43 1.04 -18.19
C ALA A 180 9.12 1.74 -18.57
N LYS A 181 8.65 2.66 -17.71
CA LYS A 181 7.31 3.28 -17.78
C LYS A 181 7.34 4.81 -17.77
N GLY A 182 8.52 5.43 -17.67
CA GLY A 182 8.64 6.89 -17.68
C GLY A 182 8.40 7.47 -19.07
N ASP A 183 7.61 8.55 -19.13
CA ASP A 183 7.33 9.30 -20.34
C ASP A 183 7.35 10.81 -20.06
N ALA A 184 7.02 11.63 -21.06
CA ALA A 184 6.95 13.08 -20.92
C ALA A 184 5.88 13.52 -19.91
N GLY A 185 4.77 12.79 -19.79
CA GLY A 185 3.70 13.09 -18.83
C GLY A 185 4.12 12.82 -17.38
N VAL A 186 4.82 11.72 -17.14
CA VAL A 186 5.47 11.40 -15.87
C VAL A 186 6.49 12.48 -15.53
N ALA A 187 7.42 12.80 -16.44
CA ALA A 187 8.43 13.83 -16.21
C ALA A 187 7.81 15.20 -15.88
N TRP A 188 6.76 15.59 -16.61
CA TRP A 188 6.00 16.80 -16.32
C TRP A 188 5.36 16.75 -14.93
N SER A 189 4.70 15.64 -14.57
CA SER A 189 4.06 15.49 -13.26
C SER A 189 5.06 15.62 -12.10
N MET A 190 6.26 15.04 -12.24
CA MET A 190 7.33 15.16 -11.25
C MET A 190 7.74 16.63 -11.08
N ALA A 191 7.97 17.33 -12.20
CA ALA A 191 8.32 18.75 -12.17
C ALA A 191 7.22 19.63 -11.58
N ALA A 192 5.96 19.36 -11.94
CA ALA A 192 4.79 20.08 -11.44
C ALA A 192 4.65 19.91 -9.92
N GLU A 193 4.83 18.69 -9.39
CA GLU A 193 4.78 18.42 -7.95
C GLU A 193 5.87 19.20 -7.20
N GLN A 194 7.11 19.20 -7.71
CA GLN A 194 8.20 19.94 -7.06
C GLN A 194 7.97 21.46 -7.11
N ALA A 195 7.46 21.98 -8.23
CA ALA A 195 7.10 23.39 -8.36
C ALA A 195 5.94 23.76 -7.42
N TYR A 196 4.95 22.88 -7.27
CA TYR A 196 3.85 23.05 -6.32
C TYR A 196 4.35 23.14 -4.88
N VAL A 197 5.17 22.18 -4.44
CA VAL A 197 5.75 22.17 -3.08
C VAL A 197 6.59 23.42 -2.83
N LEU A 198 7.44 23.81 -3.78
CA LEU A 198 8.25 25.02 -3.68
C LEU A 198 7.37 26.26 -3.51
N ARG A 199 6.35 26.41 -4.37
CA ARG A 199 5.41 27.54 -4.31
C ARG A 199 4.68 27.59 -2.96
N GLN A 200 4.22 26.46 -2.44
CA GLN A 200 3.55 26.38 -1.15
C GLN A 200 4.47 26.78 0.01
N ARG A 201 5.72 26.30 0.02
CA ARG A 201 6.70 26.69 1.05
C ARG A 201 7.05 28.17 0.99
N LEU A 202 7.20 28.72 -0.21
CA LEU A 202 7.46 30.14 -0.41
C LEU A 202 6.25 30.97 0.06
N ALA A 203 5.03 30.61 -0.32
CA ALA A 203 3.82 31.28 0.17
C ALA A 203 3.76 31.26 1.71
N GLY A 204 4.14 30.12 2.32
CA GLY A 204 4.27 29.94 3.77
C GLY A 204 5.19 30.94 4.47
N LEU A 205 6.19 31.50 3.78
CA LEU A 205 7.10 32.51 4.36
C LEU A 205 6.44 33.89 4.52
N TRP A 206 5.43 34.19 3.70
CA TRP A 206 4.76 35.49 3.68
C TRP A 206 3.34 35.45 4.24
N THR A 207 2.73 34.28 4.38
CA THR A 207 1.51 34.14 5.18
C THR A 207 1.88 34.37 6.64
N PRO A 208 1.29 35.38 7.32
CA PRO A 208 1.38 35.46 8.77
C PRO A 208 0.89 34.13 9.33
N ALA A 209 1.49 33.65 10.40
CA ALA A 209 1.06 32.44 11.11
C ALA A 209 -0.36 32.65 11.67
N HIS A 210 -1.36 32.63 10.80
CA HIS A 210 -2.72 32.35 11.16
C HIS A 210 -2.71 30.88 11.52
N ALA A 211 -3.16 30.57 12.73
CA ALA A 211 -3.36 29.20 13.12
C ALA A 211 -4.16 28.54 12.00
N ALA A 212 -3.55 27.55 11.33
CA ALA A 212 -4.31 26.65 10.48
C ALA A 212 -5.53 26.23 11.31
N PRO A 213 -6.74 26.21 10.73
CA PRO A 213 -7.91 25.77 11.47
C PRO A 213 -7.54 24.47 12.17
N ALA A 214 -7.76 24.42 13.49
CA ALA A 214 -7.35 23.27 14.29
C ALA A 214 -7.85 22.02 13.56
N PRO A 215 -6.99 21.02 13.31
CA PRO A 215 -7.41 19.81 12.64
C PRO A 215 -8.66 19.32 13.35
N GLN A 216 -9.72 19.05 12.58
CA GLN A 216 -10.99 18.63 13.17
C GLN A 216 -10.69 17.45 14.10
N PRO A 217 -11.15 17.51 15.37
CA PRO A 217 -10.91 16.43 16.30
C PRO A 217 -11.50 15.15 15.71
N GLU A 218 -10.61 14.21 15.39
CA GLU A 218 -11.04 12.91 14.92
C GLU A 218 -11.80 12.23 16.06
N ILE A 219 -12.91 11.58 15.73
CA ILE A 219 -13.80 10.96 16.71
C ILE A 219 -12.98 9.95 17.50
N ALA A 220 -12.84 10.19 18.81
CA ALA A 220 -12.22 9.23 19.71
C ALA A 220 -13.05 7.95 19.69
N GLY A 221 -12.39 6.83 19.38
CA GLY A 221 -13.02 5.52 19.45
C GLY A 221 -13.47 5.19 20.89
N PRO A 222 -14.40 4.24 21.06
CA PRO A 222 -14.93 3.89 22.37
C PRO A 222 -13.83 3.43 23.34
N ALA A 223 -14.01 3.73 24.63
CA ALA A 223 -13.10 3.34 25.69
C ALA A 223 -13.03 1.81 25.88
N ALA A 224 -11.84 1.31 26.18
CA ALA A 224 -11.47 -0.10 26.15
C ALA A 224 -12.26 -1.00 27.12
N ALA A 225 -12.70 -2.15 26.61
CA ALA A 225 -13.00 -3.35 27.37
C ALA A 225 -12.42 -4.57 26.64
N ALA A 226 -11.65 -5.41 27.33
CA ALA A 226 -11.10 -6.63 26.75
C ALA A 226 -12.23 -7.66 26.55
N ARG A 227 -12.75 -7.74 25.32
CA ARG A 227 -13.73 -8.76 24.95
C ARG A 227 -13.03 -10.03 24.49
N VAL A 228 -13.45 -11.17 25.03
CA VAL A 228 -13.21 -12.49 24.42
C VAL A 228 -13.99 -12.51 23.11
N VAL A 229 -13.32 -12.89 22.02
CA VAL A 229 -13.90 -12.90 20.68
C VAL A 229 -14.30 -14.33 20.34
N ASP A 230 -15.59 -14.53 20.09
CA ASP A 230 -16.10 -15.78 19.53
C ASP A 230 -16.01 -15.70 18.01
N TRP A 231 -14.89 -16.18 17.46
CA TRP A 231 -14.61 -16.14 16.03
C TRP A 231 -15.58 -16.99 15.21
N ASP A 232 -16.06 -18.10 15.76
CA ASP A 232 -16.97 -19.01 15.06
C ASP A 232 -18.36 -18.38 14.96
N ALA A 233 -18.87 -17.80 16.04
CA ALA A 233 -20.14 -17.07 16.00
C ALA A 233 -20.09 -15.86 15.06
N LEU A 234 -18.96 -15.14 15.01
CA LEU A 234 -18.76 -14.05 14.05
C LEU A 234 -18.65 -14.56 12.62
N ALA A 235 -18.05 -15.73 12.40
CA ALA A 235 -17.93 -16.33 11.07
C ALA A 235 -19.31 -16.68 10.49
N SER A 236 -20.19 -17.28 11.30
CA SER A 236 -21.58 -17.50 10.89
C SER A 236 -22.30 -16.20 10.55
N GLN A 237 -22.19 -15.17 11.40
CA GLN A 237 -22.80 -13.85 11.13
C GLN A 237 -22.27 -13.20 9.86
N ALA A 238 -20.95 -13.22 9.65
CA ALA A 238 -20.29 -12.64 8.49
C ALA A 238 -20.72 -13.36 7.20
N GLN A 239 -20.79 -14.70 7.27
CA GLN A 239 -21.23 -15.53 6.17
C GLN A 239 -22.71 -15.28 5.80
N ASP A 240 -23.61 -15.24 6.79
CA ASP A 240 -25.04 -14.98 6.58
C ASP A 240 -25.28 -13.58 5.99
N ALA A 241 -24.60 -12.56 6.54
CA ALA A 241 -24.73 -11.17 6.08
C ALA A 241 -24.29 -11.00 4.62
N GLU A 242 -23.22 -11.69 4.22
CA GLU A 242 -22.70 -11.65 2.86
C GLU A 242 -23.60 -12.46 1.91
N GLN A 243 -24.01 -13.68 2.29
CA GLN A 243 -24.88 -14.54 1.48
C GLN A 243 -26.25 -13.93 1.20
N ALA A 244 -26.81 -13.16 2.14
CA ALA A 244 -28.07 -12.45 1.95
C ALA A 244 -28.05 -11.49 0.73
N ARG A 245 -26.86 -11.11 0.25
CA ARG A 245 -26.64 -10.22 -0.91
C ARG A 245 -26.27 -10.96 -2.19
N MET A 246 -26.26 -12.30 -2.17
CA MET A 246 -25.74 -13.17 -3.25
C MET A 246 -26.80 -14.14 -3.82
N ALA A 247 -28.03 -14.10 -3.29
CA ALA A 247 -29.05 -15.11 -3.58
C ALA A 247 -29.58 -15.08 -5.03
N GLY A 248 -29.36 -13.98 -5.76
CA GLY A 248 -29.86 -13.77 -7.12
C GLY A 248 -28.97 -14.33 -8.23
N ASN A 249 -27.89 -15.06 -7.93
CA ASN A 249 -26.97 -15.55 -8.95
C ASN A 249 -26.26 -16.87 -8.60
N PRO A 250 -25.81 -17.65 -9.61
CA PRO A 250 -25.19 -18.96 -9.39
C PRO A 250 -23.70 -18.87 -9.00
N TYR A 251 -23.12 -17.67 -8.96
CA TYR A 251 -21.69 -17.49 -8.75
C TYR A 251 -21.33 -17.11 -7.32
N ALA A 252 -22.31 -16.96 -6.43
CA ALA A 252 -22.08 -16.54 -5.04
C ALA A 252 -21.25 -15.24 -4.93
N VAL A 253 -21.45 -14.32 -5.87
CA VAL A 253 -21.00 -12.93 -5.77
C VAL A 253 -22.18 -12.05 -5.40
N ARG A 254 -21.96 -10.79 -5.02
CA ARG A 254 -23.07 -9.87 -4.77
C ARG A 254 -23.92 -9.65 -6.02
N ASP A 255 -25.24 -9.60 -5.84
CA ASP A 255 -26.22 -9.50 -6.94
C ASP A 255 -26.04 -8.24 -7.79
N GLU A 256 -25.66 -7.12 -7.17
CA GLU A 256 -25.31 -5.88 -7.87
C GLU A 256 -24.12 -6.08 -8.82
N PHE A 257 -23.06 -6.72 -8.33
CA PHE A 257 -21.87 -7.02 -9.13
C PHE A 257 -22.21 -7.99 -10.26
N PHE A 258 -22.97 -9.05 -9.96
CA PHE A 258 -23.45 -10.00 -10.96
C PHE A 258 -24.23 -9.29 -12.07
N GLY A 259 -25.21 -8.47 -11.69
CA GLY A 259 -26.07 -7.73 -12.60
C GLY A 259 -25.30 -6.82 -13.55
N LYS A 260 -24.22 -6.22 -13.06
CA LYS A 260 -23.39 -5.27 -13.81
C LYS A 260 -22.32 -5.95 -14.68
N TYR A 261 -21.67 -7.00 -14.19
CA TYR A 261 -20.44 -7.51 -14.79
C TYR A 261 -20.49 -8.97 -15.24
N LEU A 262 -21.39 -9.80 -14.71
CA LEU A 262 -21.37 -11.25 -14.95
C LEU A 262 -22.62 -11.81 -15.65
N ARG A 263 -23.63 -11.00 -15.97
CA ARG A 263 -24.84 -11.46 -16.69
C ARG A 263 -24.56 -12.19 -18.00
N THR A 264 -23.48 -11.82 -18.68
CA THR A 264 -23.07 -12.41 -19.96
C THR A 264 -22.14 -13.61 -19.80
N VAL A 265 -21.72 -13.93 -18.57
CA VAL A 265 -20.82 -15.05 -18.30
C VAL A 265 -21.62 -16.37 -18.34
N PRO A 266 -21.26 -17.33 -19.23
CA PRO A 266 -21.99 -18.58 -19.38
C PRO A 266 -22.02 -19.40 -18.10
N ALA A 267 -23.13 -20.11 -17.88
CA ALA A 267 -23.31 -21.02 -16.75
C ALA A 267 -22.07 -21.92 -16.56
N GLY A 268 -21.55 -21.95 -15.33
CA GLY A 268 -20.32 -22.65 -14.97
C GLY A 268 -19.06 -21.77 -14.97
N GLY A 269 -19.12 -20.50 -15.35
CA GLY A 269 -18.00 -19.56 -15.23
C GLY A 269 -17.15 -19.40 -16.49
N LYS A 270 -16.11 -18.57 -16.41
CA LYS A 270 -15.21 -18.21 -17.51
C LYS A 270 -13.76 -18.59 -17.25
N THR A 271 -13.02 -18.76 -18.33
CA THR A 271 -11.56 -18.70 -18.33
C THR A 271 -11.19 -17.26 -18.63
N ALA A 272 -10.54 -16.58 -17.69
CA ALA A 272 -10.28 -15.14 -17.84
C ALA A 272 -8.87 -14.83 -18.32
N TRP A 273 -7.94 -15.79 -18.29
CA TRP A 273 -6.53 -15.45 -18.38
C TRP A 273 -5.67 -16.43 -19.21
N LEU A 274 -6.25 -17.10 -20.20
CA LEU A 274 -5.50 -17.84 -21.24
C LEU A 274 -5.30 -16.96 -22.49
N PRO A 275 -4.25 -17.18 -23.33
CA PRO A 275 -3.46 -18.42 -23.47
C PRO A 275 -2.00 -18.39 -23.01
N GLN A 276 -1.47 -17.26 -22.50
CA GLN A 276 -0.04 -17.17 -22.14
C GLN A 276 0.22 -17.68 -20.72
N PRO A 277 1.40 -18.29 -20.46
CA PRO A 277 1.78 -18.73 -19.12
C PRO A 277 1.95 -17.54 -18.18
N LEU A 278 1.29 -17.62 -17.03
CA LEU A 278 1.40 -16.65 -15.96
C LEU A 278 2.79 -16.75 -15.31
N THR A 279 3.64 -15.74 -15.54
CA THR A 279 4.97 -15.72 -14.91
C THR A 279 5.01 -14.89 -13.63
N GLY A 280 4.17 -13.85 -13.50
CA GLY A 280 4.22 -12.91 -12.39
C GLY A 280 5.58 -12.24 -12.18
N ARG A 281 6.46 -12.23 -13.20
CA ARG A 281 7.89 -11.96 -13.03
C ARG A 281 8.16 -10.60 -12.39
N ASP A 282 7.54 -9.54 -12.91
CA ASP A 282 7.78 -8.18 -12.42
C ASP A 282 7.20 -7.97 -11.01
N GLU A 283 5.95 -8.41 -10.78
CA GLU A 283 5.32 -8.30 -9.45
C GLU A 283 6.03 -9.16 -8.39
N LEU A 284 6.49 -10.37 -8.73
CA LEU A 284 7.28 -11.21 -7.82
C LEU A 284 8.63 -10.59 -7.46
N ARG A 285 9.31 -9.96 -8.44
CA ARG A 285 10.55 -9.21 -8.18
C ARG A 285 10.29 -8.03 -7.24
N GLU A 286 9.20 -7.33 -7.46
CA GLU A 286 8.84 -6.15 -6.65
C GLU A 286 8.41 -6.55 -5.25
N LEU A 287 7.71 -7.67 -5.09
CA LEU A 287 7.42 -8.28 -3.80
C LEU A 287 8.69 -8.73 -3.08
N ASP A 288 9.64 -9.36 -3.79
CA ASP A 288 10.95 -9.75 -3.26
C ASP A 288 11.69 -8.51 -2.71
N ALA A 289 11.69 -7.40 -3.46
CA ALA A 289 12.34 -6.16 -3.07
C ALA A 289 11.63 -5.45 -1.89
N LEU A 290 10.29 -5.50 -1.82
CA LEU A 290 9.50 -5.05 -0.67
C LEU A 290 9.84 -5.87 0.59
N MET A 291 9.83 -7.20 0.48
CA MET A 291 10.16 -8.09 1.59
C MET A 291 11.62 -7.90 2.06
N ALA A 292 12.55 -7.70 1.14
CA ALA A 292 13.95 -7.38 1.45
C ALA A 292 14.07 -6.08 2.26
N LEU A 293 13.36 -5.01 1.85
CA LEU A 293 13.34 -3.75 2.58
C LEU A 293 12.82 -3.94 4.00
N LEU A 294 11.67 -4.60 4.17
CA LEU A 294 11.06 -4.85 5.47
C LEU A 294 11.99 -5.69 6.37
N ARG A 295 12.54 -6.78 5.83
CA ARG A 295 13.49 -7.64 6.56
C ARG A 295 14.74 -6.88 6.98
N GLY A 296 15.32 -6.08 6.07
CA GLY A 296 16.53 -5.30 6.32
C GLY A 296 16.37 -4.25 7.42
N ARG A 297 15.13 -3.83 7.71
CA ARG A 297 14.79 -2.89 8.80
C ARG A 297 14.20 -3.59 10.04
N GLY A 298 14.19 -4.93 10.04
CA GLY A 298 13.69 -5.74 11.17
C GLY A 298 12.18 -5.65 11.37
N VAL A 299 11.41 -5.23 10.36
CA VAL A 299 9.96 -5.04 10.46
C VAL A 299 9.25 -6.37 10.67
N ASP A 300 8.24 -6.36 11.55
CA ASP A 300 7.38 -7.50 11.78
C ASP A 300 6.16 -7.47 10.83
N ALA A 301 6.20 -8.29 9.78
CA ALA A 301 5.22 -8.24 8.70
C ALA A 301 4.40 -9.54 8.52
N LEU A 302 3.13 -9.37 8.17
CA LEU A 302 2.20 -10.41 7.73
C LEU A 302 1.80 -10.16 6.27
N PHE A 303 1.98 -11.14 5.39
CA PHE A 303 1.51 -11.09 4.01
C PHE A 303 0.25 -11.95 3.86
N VAL A 304 -0.80 -11.40 3.24
CA VAL A 304 -2.09 -12.08 3.07
C VAL A 304 -2.36 -12.24 1.58
N MET A 305 -2.23 -13.46 1.07
CA MET A 305 -2.56 -13.78 -0.31
C MET A 305 -4.05 -14.08 -0.45
N GLN A 306 -4.78 -13.17 -1.10
CA GLN A 306 -6.21 -13.26 -1.32
C GLN A 306 -6.57 -14.39 -2.32
N PRO A 307 -7.78 -14.96 -2.26
CA PRO A 307 -8.25 -15.90 -3.26
C PRO A 307 -8.82 -15.21 -4.50
N LEU A 308 -9.04 -15.98 -5.55
CA LEU A 308 -9.92 -15.63 -6.68
C LEU A 308 -11.17 -16.50 -6.63
N HIS A 309 -12.29 -15.98 -7.13
CA HIS A 309 -13.58 -16.65 -6.97
C HIS A 309 -13.69 -17.94 -7.81
N PRO A 310 -13.72 -19.15 -7.19
CA PRO A 310 -13.66 -20.42 -7.91
C PRO A 310 -14.95 -20.77 -8.65
N LEU A 311 -16.09 -20.21 -8.24
CA LEU A 311 -17.33 -20.36 -9.01
C LEU A 311 -17.35 -19.52 -10.29
N VAL A 312 -16.53 -18.46 -10.38
CA VAL A 312 -16.49 -17.58 -11.56
C VAL A 312 -15.37 -18.00 -12.51
N PHE A 313 -14.21 -18.39 -11.97
CA PHE A 313 -13.03 -18.68 -12.76
C PHE A 313 -12.67 -20.16 -12.77
N LYS A 314 -12.36 -20.69 -13.96
CA LYS A 314 -12.01 -22.11 -14.17
C LYS A 314 -10.52 -22.38 -14.21
N ASP A 315 -9.71 -21.36 -14.42
CA ASP A 315 -8.28 -21.42 -14.69
C ASP A 315 -7.42 -21.01 -13.49
N LEU A 316 -7.91 -21.28 -12.27
CA LEU A 316 -7.22 -20.92 -11.03
C LEU A 316 -5.87 -21.64 -10.86
N ASP A 317 -5.77 -22.91 -11.28
CA ASP A 317 -4.53 -23.70 -11.15
C ASP A 317 -3.30 -23.04 -11.80
N ARG A 318 -3.51 -22.12 -12.75
CA ARG A 318 -2.40 -21.41 -13.40
C ARG A 318 -1.66 -20.48 -12.44
N PHE A 319 -2.25 -20.07 -11.31
CA PHE A 319 -1.61 -19.25 -10.27
C PHE A 319 -0.77 -20.09 -9.30
N GLU A 320 -0.79 -21.42 -9.40
CA GLU A 320 0.00 -22.30 -8.54
C GLU A 320 1.51 -22.00 -8.54
N PRO A 321 2.17 -21.70 -9.69
CA PRO A 321 3.57 -21.29 -9.69
C PRO A 321 3.78 -20.00 -8.88
N VAL A 322 2.93 -18.98 -9.07
CA VAL A 322 3.01 -17.71 -8.33
C VAL A 322 2.80 -17.95 -6.83
N ARG A 323 1.79 -18.74 -6.45
CA ARG A 323 1.52 -19.08 -5.04
C ARG A 323 2.72 -19.74 -4.36
N ARG A 324 3.37 -20.69 -5.06
CA ARG A 324 4.59 -21.34 -4.55
C ARG A 324 5.75 -20.37 -4.40
N GLU A 325 5.94 -19.45 -5.34
CA GLU A 325 6.98 -18.42 -5.24
C GLU A 325 6.71 -17.44 -4.09
N VAL A 326 5.46 -16.99 -3.90
CA VAL A 326 5.08 -16.17 -2.75
C VAL A 326 5.37 -16.90 -1.44
N ALA A 327 4.99 -18.18 -1.32
CA ALA A 327 5.31 -18.99 -0.14
C ALA A 327 6.83 -19.16 0.06
N ALA A 328 7.60 -19.32 -1.01
CA ALA A 328 9.06 -19.39 -0.95
C ALA A 328 9.69 -18.06 -0.48
N LEU A 329 9.16 -16.91 -0.92
CA LEU A 329 9.60 -15.59 -0.46
C LEU A 329 9.29 -15.40 1.04
N CYS A 330 8.11 -15.80 1.50
CA CYS A 330 7.76 -15.82 2.92
C CYS A 330 8.79 -16.60 3.75
N GLY A 331 9.15 -17.82 3.29
CA GLY A 331 10.17 -18.64 3.94
C GLY A 331 11.56 -18.00 3.90
N ARG A 332 11.97 -17.45 2.75
CA ARG A 332 13.27 -16.80 2.54
C ARG A 332 13.50 -15.63 3.48
N TYR A 333 12.49 -14.78 3.67
CA TYR A 333 12.59 -13.60 4.52
C TYR A 333 12.15 -13.84 5.97
N ALA A 334 11.75 -15.08 6.30
CA ALA A 334 11.16 -15.45 7.58
C ALA A 334 10.00 -14.52 7.97
N MET A 335 9.13 -14.23 7.01
CA MET A 335 7.93 -13.40 7.17
C MET A 335 6.70 -14.28 7.36
N ARG A 336 5.72 -13.79 8.12
CA ARG A 336 4.46 -14.51 8.36
C ARG A 336 3.56 -14.36 7.14
N CYS A 337 2.90 -15.45 6.74
CA CYS A 337 2.03 -15.44 5.58
C CYS A 337 0.71 -16.19 5.85
N MET A 338 -0.34 -15.70 5.22
CA MET A 338 -1.67 -16.31 5.17
C MET A 338 -2.01 -16.57 3.71
N ASP A 339 -2.06 -17.84 3.34
CA ASP A 339 -2.50 -18.26 2.01
C ASP A 339 -4.01 -18.56 2.04
N MET A 340 -4.81 -17.58 1.61
CA MET A 340 -6.25 -17.78 1.41
C MET A 340 -6.56 -18.35 0.02
N TYR A 341 -5.63 -18.25 -0.92
CA TYR A 341 -5.78 -18.77 -2.27
C TYR A 341 -5.84 -20.30 -2.28
N GLY A 342 -4.99 -20.93 -1.48
CA GLY A 342 -4.95 -22.39 -1.32
C GLY A 342 -5.93 -23.00 -0.34
N ALA A 343 -6.64 -22.17 0.42
CA ALA A 343 -7.61 -22.65 1.41
C ALA A 343 -8.91 -23.14 0.73
N PRO A 344 -9.64 -24.09 1.34
CA PRO A 344 -10.99 -24.42 0.90
C PRO A 344 -11.87 -23.17 0.84
N PHE A 345 -12.54 -22.96 -0.30
CA PHE A 345 -13.37 -21.77 -0.50
C PHE A 345 -14.67 -21.86 0.29
N GLU A 346 -14.92 -20.86 1.13
CA GLU A 346 -16.19 -20.67 1.83
C GLU A 346 -16.99 -19.56 1.14
N VAL A 347 -18.30 -19.80 0.92
CA VAL A 347 -19.16 -18.74 0.38
C VAL A 347 -19.22 -17.58 1.37
N GLY A 348 -19.07 -16.36 0.87
CA GLY A 348 -18.93 -15.14 1.67
C GLY A 348 -17.48 -14.69 1.88
N THR A 349 -16.48 -15.53 1.56
CA THR A 349 -15.06 -15.12 1.61
C THR A 349 -14.78 -13.96 0.65
N LEU A 350 -15.36 -14.00 -0.55
CA LEU A 350 -15.27 -12.94 -1.56
C LEU A 350 -16.66 -12.35 -1.78
N ARG A 351 -16.73 -11.03 -1.98
CA ARG A 351 -17.98 -10.32 -2.33
C ARG A 351 -18.19 -10.19 -3.85
N ASP A 352 -17.09 -10.28 -4.59
CA ASP A 352 -17.05 -10.24 -6.03
C ASP A 352 -15.99 -11.25 -6.54
N VAL A 353 -15.45 -11.05 -7.73
CA VAL A 353 -14.51 -11.99 -8.33
C VAL A 353 -13.15 -12.07 -7.61
N GLN A 354 -12.78 -11.05 -6.82
CA GLN A 354 -11.43 -10.95 -6.25
C GLN A 354 -11.32 -10.20 -4.91
N HIS A 355 -12.30 -9.37 -4.54
CA HIS A 355 -12.26 -8.62 -3.28
C HIS A 355 -12.94 -9.40 -2.15
N LEU A 356 -12.32 -9.36 -0.97
CA LEU A 356 -12.85 -9.99 0.24
C LEU A 356 -14.23 -9.42 0.62
N GLY A 357 -15.14 -10.33 0.99
CA GLY A 357 -16.42 -10.02 1.63
C GLY A 357 -16.28 -10.03 3.15
N GLU A 358 -17.43 -10.00 3.86
CA GLU A 358 -17.45 -9.99 5.32
C GLU A 358 -16.69 -11.17 5.94
N LEU A 359 -16.91 -12.41 5.47
CA LEU A 359 -16.21 -13.58 6.01
C LEU A 359 -14.71 -13.55 5.71
N GLY A 360 -14.33 -13.11 4.50
CA GLY A 360 -12.93 -13.03 4.10
C GLY A 360 -12.14 -12.08 4.99
N TRP A 361 -12.68 -10.88 5.23
CA TRP A 361 -12.06 -9.92 6.13
C TRP A 361 -12.07 -10.37 7.59
N LEU A 362 -13.10 -11.07 8.05
CA LEU A 362 -13.10 -11.65 9.39
C LEU A 362 -11.94 -12.63 9.58
N ARG A 363 -11.70 -13.53 8.61
CA ARG A 363 -10.57 -14.47 8.66
C ARG A 363 -9.22 -13.73 8.69
N VAL A 364 -9.10 -12.66 7.91
CA VAL A 364 -7.89 -11.79 7.94
C VAL A 364 -7.73 -11.13 9.31
N ASN A 365 -8.81 -10.58 9.89
CA ASN A 365 -8.76 -9.96 11.22
C ASN A 365 -8.40 -10.97 12.32
N GLN A 366 -8.94 -12.19 12.25
CA GLN A 366 -8.56 -13.27 13.14
C GLN A 366 -7.06 -13.52 13.07
N LYS A 367 -6.53 -13.67 11.85
CA LYS A 367 -5.09 -13.88 11.66
C LYS A 367 -4.27 -12.70 12.18
N ILE A 368 -4.68 -11.48 11.91
CA ILE A 368 -4.03 -10.26 12.43
C ILE A 368 -4.02 -10.26 13.96
N ALA A 369 -5.14 -10.61 14.61
CA ALA A 369 -5.25 -10.66 16.06
C ALA A 369 -4.32 -11.74 16.65
N GLU A 370 -4.29 -12.95 16.08
CA GLU A 370 -3.34 -14.02 16.48
C GLU A 370 -1.87 -13.61 16.33
N THR A 371 -1.61 -12.68 15.41
CA THR A 371 -0.26 -12.30 14.96
C THR A 371 0.28 -11.09 15.71
N PHE A 372 -0.55 -10.09 16.01
CA PHE A 372 -0.13 -8.77 16.47
C PHE A 372 -0.84 -8.29 17.74
N ARG A 373 -1.83 -9.03 18.24
CA ARG A 373 -2.45 -8.70 19.53
C ARG A 373 -1.44 -9.03 20.64
N PRO A 374 -1.19 -8.11 21.59
CA PRO A 374 -0.25 -8.32 22.68
C PRO A 374 -0.70 -9.40 23.67
#